data_AF-A0A1X7SRA8-F1
#
_entry.id   AF-A0A1X7SRA8-F1
#
_cell.length_a   1.000
_cell.length_b   1.000
_cell.length_c   1.000
_cell.angle_alpha   90.00
_cell.angle_beta   90.00
_cell.angle_gamma   90.00
#
_symmetry.space_group_name_H-M   'P 1'
#
loop_
_entity.id
_entity.type
_entity.pdbx_description
1 polymer ?
#
loop_
_entity_poly.entity_id
_entity_poly.type
_entity_poly.pdbx_seq_one_letter_code
_entity_poly.pdbx_strand_id
1 'polypeptide(L)'
;MALQLAEEWSHFPTILQVLEEQGDTELLRNYLEVFKDKGFDEFIFHYYIDNKNIKQLIELTNLFPESLSKFLNEYPELQWLHLIATDKYNEASDSLRRVSDNEETFLSRKKTALSLSKLALLAAGGHSSAKTVGDLEEINCELQRIEYAEKLPENSLKKIGVKDINDLPPLPPEDVIKLFLEGEDNQLMYTMFALNYLLLAYPESESEERRQLQVLIWSHVLLQTNWSEFNTGGDIMEELQESLMFKLMNECHHNFADVKQLLPAIEDLLSSQLLVDKGLDSSAILIYCVKLCYERVTELQR
;
A
#
# COMPACT_ATOMS: atom_id res chain seq x y z
N MET A 1 -14.96 5.18 53.57
CA MET A 1 -13.61 5.29 54.20
C MET A 1 -12.50 5.11 53.19
N ALA A 2 -12.48 4.08 52.33
CA ALA A 2 -11.45 3.93 51.29
C ALA A 2 -11.46 5.07 50.24
N LEU A 3 -12.64 5.49 49.76
CA LEU A 3 -12.82 6.63 48.83
C LEU A 3 -12.27 7.95 49.38
N GLN A 4 -12.65 8.32 50.61
CA GLN A 4 -12.19 9.57 51.25
C GLN A 4 -10.68 9.60 51.49
N LEU A 5 -10.08 8.44 51.81
CA LEU A 5 -8.62 8.33 51.91
C LEU A 5 -7.97 8.40 50.51
N ALA A 6 -8.56 7.75 49.51
CA ALA A 6 -8.05 7.80 48.14
C ALA A 6 -8.14 9.21 47.55
N GLU A 7 -9.17 9.99 47.89
CA GLU A 7 -9.31 11.41 47.53
C GLU A 7 -8.26 12.28 48.23
N GLU A 8 -8.03 12.09 49.53
CA GLU A 8 -6.99 12.80 50.29
C GLU A 8 -5.57 12.53 49.75
N TRP A 9 -5.28 11.28 49.39
CA TRP A 9 -3.96 10.84 48.94
C TRP A 9 -3.81 10.78 47.42
N SER A 10 -4.84 11.15 46.65
CA SER A 10 -4.86 11.10 45.18
C SER A 10 -4.51 9.70 44.64
N HIS A 11 -5.03 8.65 45.27
CA HIS A 11 -4.82 7.27 44.83
C HIS A 11 -5.80 6.90 43.71
N PHE A 12 -5.42 7.28 42.49
CA PHE A 12 -6.23 7.16 41.28
C PHE A 12 -6.78 5.76 40.95
N PRO A 13 -6.08 4.64 41.20
CA PRO A 13 -6.61 3.30 40.93
C PRO A 13 -7.89 2.98 41.73
N THR A 14 -7.93 3.32 43.02
CA THR A 14 -9.11 3.06 43.87
C THR A 14 -10.28 3.97 43.54
N ILE A 15 -10.00 5.21 43.10
CA ILE A 15 -11.04 6.14 42.63
C ILE A 15 -11.67 5.59 41.35
N LEU A 16 -10.85 5.13 40.40
CA LEU A 16 -11.33 4.58 39.12
C LEU A 16 -12.11 3.28 39.30
N GLN A 17 -11.65 2.38 40.18
CA GLN A 17 -12.35 1.13 40.46
C GLN A 17 -13.76 1.36 41.04
N VAL A 18 -13.91 2.33 41.95
CA VAL A 18 -15.22 2.66 42.50
C VAL A 18 -16.10 3.38 41.48
N LEU A 19 -15.52 4.18 40.59
CA LEU A 19 -16.24 4.83 39.48
C LEU A 19 -16.77 3.80 38.47
N GLU A 20 -15.98 2.79 38.11
CA GLU A 20 -16.41 1.70 37.23
C GLU A 20 -17.52 0.84 37.88
N GLU A 21 -17.47 0.63 39.20
CA GLU A 21 -18.51 -0.10 39.95
C GLU A 21 -19.83 0.68 40.02
N GLN A 22 -19.79 2.01 40.04
CA GLN A 22 -21.00 2.84 40.08
C GLN A 22 -21.56 3.21 38.71
N GLY A 23 -20.74 3.16 37.65
CA GLY A 23 -21.18 3.38 36.26
C GLY A 23 -21.72 4.79 35.99
N ASP A 24 -21.41 5.76 36.85
CA ASP A 24 -21.98 7.10 36.80
C ASP A 24 -21.01 8.08 36.12
N THR A 25 -21.34 8.46 34.88
CA THR A 25 -20.51 9.32 34.03
C THR A 25 -20.44 10.77 34.52
N GLU A 26 -21.44 11.22 35.29
CA GLU A 26 -21.42 12.56 35.90
C GLU A 26 -20.46 12.65 37.09
N LEU A 27 -20.37 11.58 37.89
CA LEU A 27 -19.38 11.51 38.98
C LEU A 27 -17.96 11.48 38.41
N LEU A 28 -17.72 10.71 37.35
CA LEU A 28 -16.43 10.67 36.65
C LEU A 28 -16.01 12.07 36.17
N ARG A 29 -16.95 12.82 35.58
CA ARG A 29 -16.71 14.20 35.14
C ARG A 29 -16.33 15.13 36.31
N ASN A 30 -17.05 15.04 37.42
CA ASN A 30 -16.77 15.86 38.60
C ASN A 30 -15.38 15.57 39.20
N TYR A 31 -15.00 14.29 39.31
CA TYR A 31 -13.67 13.92 39.79
C TYR A 31 -12.56 14.32 38.82
N LEU A 32 -12.81 14.25 37.50
CA LEU A 32 -11.88 14.74 36.50
C LEU A 32 -11.68 16.26 36.55
N GLU A 33 -12.72 17.04 36.82
CA GLU A 33 -12.59 18.49 37.04
C GLU A 33 -11.81 18.81 38.33
N VAL A 34 -12.08 18.09 39.42
CA VAL A 34 -11.41 18.31 40.73
C VAL A 34 -9.93 17.94 40.70
N PHE A 35 -9.57 16.88 39.95
CA PHE A 35 -8.20 16.36 39.89
C PHE A 35 -7.46 16.72 38.59
N LYS A 36 -7.97 17.66 37.80
CA LYS A 36 -7.36 18.09 36.53
C LYS A 36 -5.89 18.51 36.69
N ASP A 37 -5.58 19.28 37.74
CA ASP A 37 -4.21 19.76 37.99
C ASP A 37 -3.27 18.68 38.57
N LYS A 38 -3.78 17.48 38.89
CA LYS A 38 -3.01 16.37 39.44
C LYS A 38 -2.71 15.25 38.43
N GLY A 39 -3.06 15.42 37.16
CA GLY A 39 -2.80 14.43 36.10
C GLY A 39 -3.70 13.19 36.16
N PHE A 40 -4.91 13.33 36.70
CA PHE A 40 -5.87 12.21 36.77
C PHE A 40 -6.39 11.81 35.39
N ASP A 41 -6.50 12.75 34.45
CA ASP A 41 -6.85 12.51 33.06
C ASP A 41 -5.84 11.61 32.35
N GLU A 42 -4.54 11.91 32.47
CA GLU A 42 -3.46 11.06 31.92
C GLU A 42 -3.47 9.64 32.48
N PHE A 43 -3.68 9.48 33.80
CA PHE A 43 -3.79 8.16 34.44
C PHE A 43 -4.95 7.33 33.87
N ILE A 44 -6.12 7.95 33.70
CA ILE A 44 -7.29 7.27 33.15
C ILE A 44 -7.04 6.85 31.70
N PHE A 45 -6.42 7.72 30.90
CA PHE A 45 -6.12 7.39 29.51
C PHE A 45 -5.15 6.20 29.40
N HIS A 46 -4.09 6.18 30.22
CA HIS A 46 -3.20 5.02 30.30
C HIS A 46 -3.93 3.75 30.74
N TYR A 47 -4.76 3.83 31.78
CA TYR A 47 -5.53 2.67 32.26
C TYR A 47 -6.46 2.09 31.17
N TYR A 48 -7.17 2.93 30.41
CA TYR A 48 -8.05 2.45 29.36
C TYR A 48 -7.31 1.90 28.13
N ILE A 49 -6.12 2.42 27.81
CA ILE A 49 -5.25 1.85 26.78
C ILE A 49 -4.73 0.48 27.22
N ASP A 50 -4.19 0.37 28.43
CA ASP A 50 -3.61 -0.86 28.97
C ASP A 50 -4.65 -1.99 29.06
N ASN A 51 -5.89 -1.64 29.42
CA ASN A 51 -7.01 -2.57 29.49
C ASN A 51 -7.73 -2.79 28.15
N LYS A 52 -7.26 -2.20 27.05
CA LYS A 52 -7.84 -2.26 25.70
C LYS A 52 -9.33 -1.84 25.64
N ASN A 53 -9.76 -0.96 26.52
CA ASN A 53 -11.15 -0.51 26.61
C ASN A 53 -11.38 0.76 25.79
N ILE A 54 -11.26 0.63 24.47
CA ILE A 54 -11.34 1.74 23.51
C ILE A 54 -12.71 2.43 23.54
N LYS A 55 -13.79 1.68 23.82
CA LYS A 55 -15.15 2.24 23.90
C LYS A 55 -15.24 3.33 24.96
N GLN A 56 -14.74 3.06 26.17
CA GLN A 56 -14.76 4.03 27.26
C GLN A 56 -13.87 5.24 26.94
N LEU A 57 -12.73 5.02 26.28
CA LEU A 57 -11.86 6.11 25.80
C LEU A 57 -12.57 7.05 24.80
N ILE A 58 -13.40 6.50 23.90
CA ILE A 58 -14.20 7.31 22.97
C ILE A 58 -15.30 8.07 23.72
N GLU A 59 -15.94 7.47 24.73
CA GLU A 59 -16.93 8.18 25.56
C GLU A 59 -16.30 9.39 26.28
N LEU A 60 -15.03 9.30 26.68
CA LEU A 60 -14.26 10.41 27.24
C LEU A 60 -13.97 11.54 26.24
N THR A 61 -14.00 11.27 24.92
CA THR A 61 -13.83 12.31 23.88
C THR A 61 -14.90 13.39 24.01
N ASN A 62 -16.14 13.00 24.33
CA ASN A 62 -17.24 13.95 24.53
C ASN A 62 -17.06 14.84 25.77
N LEU A 63 -16.30 14.35 26.75
CA LEU A 63 -16.13 15.03 28.04
C LEU A 63 -14.90 15.97 28.03
N PHE A 64 -13.78 15.54 27.45
CA PHE A 64 -12.52 16.29 27.48
C PHE A 64 -11.73 16.19 26.17
N PRO A 65 -12.18 16.86 25.10
CA PRO A 65 -11.56 16.70 23.79
C PRO A 65 -10.12 17.24 23.74
N GLU A 66 -9.79 18.30 24.46
CA GLU A 66 -8.45 18.92 24.39
C GLU A 66 -7.37 18.10 25.13
N SER A 67 -7.63 17.63 26.35
CA SER A 67 -6.68 16.78 27.11
C SER A 67 -6.45 15.46 26.38
N LEU A 68 -7.52 14.84 25.90
CA LEU A 68 -7.43 13.57 25.17
C LEU A 68 -6.72 13.75 23.82
N SER A 69 -6.97 14.84 23.09
CA SER A 69 -6.24 15.13 21.85
C SER A 69 -4.74 15.28 22.07
N LYS A 70 -4.30 15.94 23.15
CA LYS A 70 -2.87 16.08 23.47
C LYS A 70 -2.23 14.75 23.77
N PHE A 71 -2.90 13.93 24.58
CA PHE A 71 -2.43 12.60 24.95
C PHE A 71 -2.38 11.65 23.75
N LEU A 72 -3.42 11.64 22.92
CA LEU A 72 -3.50 10.77 21.73
C LEU A 72 -2.51 11.13 20.62
N ASN A 73 -1.87 12.30 20.66
CA ASN A 73 -0.77 12.61 19.74
C ASN A 73 0.40 11.61 19.87
N GLU A 74 0.56 10.98 21.05
CA GLU A 74 1.57 9.94 21.28
C GLU A 74 1.13 8.56 20.75
N TYR A 75 -0.15 8.40 20.41
CA TYR A 75 -0.76 7.15 19.94
C TYR A 75 -1.50 7.35 18.59
N PRO A 76 -0.78 7.44 17.46
CA PRO A 76 -1.38 7.63 16.13
C PRO A 76 -2.45 6.59 15.76
N GLU A 77 -2.30 5.36 16.27
CA GLU A 77 -3.26 4.26 16.04
C GLU A 77 -4.64 4.48 16.66
N LEU A 78 -4.75 5.37 17.64
CA LEU A 78 -6.01 5.67 18.35
C LEU A 78 -6.47 7.11 18.10
N GLN A 79 -5.56 7.99 17.66
CA GLN A 79 -5.85 9.39 17.41
C GLN A 79 -6.98 9.60 16.40
N TRP A 80 -7.01 8.82 15.32
CA TRP A 80 -8.03 8.97 14.28
C TRP A 80 -9.47 8.75 14.78
N LEU A 81 -9.68 7.89 15.79
CA LEU A 81 -11.00 7.66 16.41
C LEU A 81 -11.52 8.93 17.07
N HIS A 82 -10.64 9.61 17.81
CA HIS A 82 -10.95 10.87 18.46
C HIS A 82 -11.23 12.00 17.44
N LEU A 83 -10.45 12.04 16.36
CA LEU A 83 -10.62 13.04 15.30
C LEU A 83 -11.95 12.86 14.54
N ILE A 84 -12.36 11.61 14.28
CA ILE A 84 -13.69 11.32 13.71
C ILE A 84 -14.79 11.74 14.68
N ALA A 85 -14.66 11.43 15.97
CA ALA A 85 -15.65 11.79 16.99
C ALA A 85 -15.79 13.32 17.20
N THR A 86 -14.79 14.10 16.78
CA THR A 86 -14.77 15.57 16.87
C THR A 86 -15.01 16.26 15.52
N ASP A 87 -15.50 15.53 14.52
CA ASP A 87 -15.79 16.01 13.15
C ASP A 87 -14.56 16.57 12.39
N LYS A 88 -13.34 16.24 12.84
CA LYS A 88 -12.08 16.65 12.21
C LYS A 88 -11.63 15.65 11.14
N TYR A 89 -12.46 15.46 10.12
CA TYR A 89 -12.27 14.42 9.11
C TYR A 89 -10.98 14.54 8.28
N ASN A 90 -10.50 15.76 7.98
CA ASN A 90 -9.23 15.96 7.29
C ASN A 90 -8.04 15.45 8.12
N GLU A 91 -7.97 15.86 9.39
CA GLU A 91 -6.92 15.43 10.32
C GLU A 91 -7.01 13.90 10.55
N ALA A 92 -8.23 13.35 10.59
CA ALA A 92 -8.43 11.91 10.72
C ALA A 92 -7.88 11.14 9.51
N SER A 93 -8.07 11.65 8.30
CA SER A 93 -7.50 11.06 7.08
C SER A 93 -5.97 11.05 7.13
N ASP A 94 -5.34 12.16 7.52
CA ASP A 94 -3.88 12.25 7.70
C ASP A 94 -3.36 11.26 8.76
N SER A 95 -4.06 11.16 9.89
CA SER A 95 -3.73 10.21 10.96
C SER A 95 -3.84 8.76 10.48
N LEU A 96 -4.91 8.41 9.76
CA LEU A 96 -5.11 7.07 9.20
C LEU A 96 -4.07 6.73 8.13
N ARG A 97 -3.59 7.73 7.37
CA ARG A 97 -2.50 7.55 6.42
C ARG A 97 -1.20 7.18 7.12
N ARG A 98 -0.86 7.86 8.22
CA ARG A 98 0.31 7.48 9.04
C ARG A 98 0.17 6.07 9.61
N VAL A 99 -1.03 5.68 10.04
CA VAL A 99 -1.29 4.31 10.51
C VAL A 99 -1.08 3.31 9.39
N SER A 100 -1.52 3.59 8.16
CA SER A 100 -1.25 2.71 7.02
C SER A 100 0.23 2.67 6.63
N ASP A 101 0.97 3.76 6.80
CA ASP A 101 2.40 3.82 6.48
C ASP A 101 3.24 3.00 7.47
N ASN A 102 2.87 3.00 8.74
CA ASN A 102 3.53 2.24 9.81
C ASN A 102 3.08 0.77 9.90
N GLU A 103 2.07 0.37 9.14
CA GLU A 103 1.61 -1.02 9.12
C GLU A 103 2.59 -1.88 8.30
N GLU A 104 3.31 -2.75 8.99
CA GLU A 104 4.31 -3.67 8.42
C GLU A 104 3.89 -5.15 8.54
N THR A 105 2.80 -5.45 9.27
CA THR A 105 2.45 -6.83 9.62
C THR A 105 1.42 -7.43 8.68
N PHE A 106 0.38 -6.68 8.32
CA PHE A 106 -0.72 -7.20 7.51
C PHE A 106 -1.16 -6.20 6.43
N LEU A 107 -1.10 -6.62 5.17
CA LEU A 107 -1.58 -5.85 4.03
C LEU A 107 -3.09 -5.56 4.14
N SER A 108 -3.86 -6.51 4.70
CA SER A 108 -5.29 -6.35 4.97
C SER A 108 -5.56 -5.19 5.93
N ARG A 109 -4.75 -5.01 6.98
CA ARG A 109 -4.88 -3.87 7.90
C ARG A 109 -4.51 -2.56 7.20
N LYS A 110 -3.42 -2.55 6.43
CA LYS A 110 -3.03 -1.38 5.63
C LYS A 110 -4.16 -0.95 4.68
N LYS A 111 -4.81 -1.90 4.01
CA LYS A 111 -5.98 -1.67 3.16
C LYS A 111 -7.15 -1.06 3.93
N THR A 112 -7.45 -1.58 5.12
CA THR A 112 -8.54 -1.03 5.95
C THR A 112 -8.25 0.40 6.41
N ALA A 113 -7.02 0.70 6.84
CA ALA A 113 -6.60 2.04 7.24
C ALA A 113 -6.68 3.03 6.08
N LEU A 114 -6.18 2.67 4.89
CA LEU A 114 -6.30 3.50 3.68
C LEU A 114 -7.75 3.70 3.24
N SER A 115 -8.58 2.66 3.31
CA SER A 115 -10.01 2.76 2.97
C SER A 115 -10.74 3.70 3.93
N LEU A 116 -10.45 3.62 5.23
CA LEU A 116 -10.98 4.56 6.22
C LEU A 116 -10.45 5.98 5.97
N SER A 117 -9.17 6.13 5.63
CA SER A 117 -8.59 7.43 5.29
C SER A 117 -9.31 8.07 4.11
N LYS A 118 -9.55 7.29 3.05
CA LYS A 118 -10.33 7.72 1.88
C LYS A 118 -11.75 8.16 2.27
N LEU A 119 -12.45 7.39 3.10
CA LEU A 119 -13.79 7.75 3.55
C LEU A 119 -13.80 9.02 4.39
N ALA A 120 -12.83 9.19 5.29
CA ALA A 120 -12.67 10.42 6.08
C ALA A 120 -12.41 11.64 5.18
N LEU A 121 -11.50 11.52 4.21
CA LEU A 121 -11.21 12.60 3.26
C LEU A 121 -12.44 12.97 2.42
N LEU A 122 -13.20 11.96 1.95
CA LEU A 122 -14.44 12.19 1.22
C LEU A 122 -15.50 12.88 2.09
N ALA A 123 -15.65 12.48 3.35
CA ALA A 123 -16.57 13.11 4.31
C ALA A 123 -16.20 14.57 4.61
N ALA A 124 -14.90 14.89 4.60
CA ALA A 124 -14.38 16.24 4.76
C ALA A 124 -14.62 17.17 3.57
N GLY A 125 -15.18 16.66 2.46
CA GLY A 125 -15.32 17.38 1.21
C GLY A 125 -14.09 17.25 0.31
N GLY A 126 -13.55 16.04 0.14
CA GLY A 126 -12.30 15.75 -0.58
C GLY A 126 -12.16 16.32 -2.01
N HIS A 127 -13.22 16.83 -2.61
CA HIS A 127 -13.23 17.47 -3.93
C HIS A 127 -13.21 19.01 -3.88
N SER A 128 -13.14 19.60 -2.68
CA SER A 128 -13.27 21.04 -2.47
C SER A 128 -11.97 21.81 -2.74
N SER A 129 -10.82 21.14 -2.71
CA SER A 129 -9.51 21.79 -2.95
C SER A 129 -8.60 20.95 -3.83
N ALA A 130 -7.67 21.59 -4.55
CA ALA A 130 -6.68 20.87 -5.36
C ALA A 130 -5.79 19.95 -4.52
N LYS A 131 -5.49 20.34 -3.27
CA LYS A 131 -4.71 19.52 -2.34
C LYS A 131 -5.44 18.20 -2.01
N THR A 132 -6.71 18.30 -1.60
CA THR A 132 -7.51 17.12 -1.23
C THR A 132 -7.78 16.19 -2.41
N VAL A 133 -7.80 16.72 -3.63
CA VAL A 133 -7.89 15.90 -4.85
C VAL A 133 -6.60 15.10 -5.06
N GLY A 134 -5.42 15.73 -4.93
CA GLY A 134 -4.13 15.03 -5.00
C GLY A 134 -3.98 13.96 -3.91
N ASP A 135 -4.32 14.30 -2.66
CA ASP A 135 -4.30 13.36 -1.53
C ASP A 135 -5.22 12.14 -1.82
N LEU A 136 -6.39 12.38 -2.42
CA LEU A 136 -7.33 11.33 -2.79
C LEU A 136 -6.80 10.43 -3.93
N GLU A 137 -6.13 11.02 -4.92
CA GLU A 137 -5.48 10.29 -6.01
C GLU A 137 -4.36 9.39 -5.48
N GLU A 138 -3.50 9.89 -4.58
CA GLU A 138 -2.45 9.11 -3.93
C GLU A 138 -3.04 7.89 -3.19
N ILE A 139 -4.07 8.11 -2.37
CA ILE A 139 -4.76 7.03 -1.64
C ILE A 139 -5.36 6.00 -2.61
N ASN A 140 -5.94 6.47 -3.72
CA ASN A 140 -6.49 5.57 -4.74
C ASN A 140 -5.40 4.72 -5.41
N CYS A 141 -4.26 5.31 -5.75
CA CYS A 141 -3.13 4.58 -6.31
C CYS A 141 -2.62 3.52 -5.34
N GLU A 142 -2.48 3.84 -4.05
CA GLU A 142 -2.07 2.88 -3.03
C GLU A 142 -3.07 1.73 -2.86
N LEU A 143 -4.38 2.03 -2.82
CA LEU A 143 -5.43 1.01 -2.76
C LEU A 143 -5.39 0.08 -3.98
N GLN A 144 -5.21 0.63 -5.18
CA GLN A 144 -5.07 -0.16 -6.41
C GLN A 144 -3.82 -1.05 -6.37
N ARG A 145 -2.70 -0.56 -5.83
CA ARG A 145 -1.49 -1.39 -5.63
C ARG A 145 -1.78 -2.58 -4.74
N ILE A 146 -2.52 -2.38 -3.65
CA ILE A 146 -2.94 -3.45 -2.76
C ILE A 146 -3.83 -4.46 -3.49
N GLU A 147 -4.81 -3.99 -4.27
CA GLU A 147 -5.68 -4.85 -5.08
C GLU A 147 -4.90 -5.70 -6.10
N TYR A 148 -3.80 -5.17 -6.66
CA TYR A 148 -2.91 -5.96 -7.49
C TYR A 148 -2.10 -6.95 -6.66
N ALA A 149 -1.50 -6.54 -5.54
CA ALA A 149 -0.74 -7.44 -4.67
C ALA A 149 -1.59 -8.61 -4.15
N GLU A 150 -2.90 -8.42 -3.97
CA GLU A 150 -3.86 -9.49 -3.63
C GLU A 150 -4.01 -10.55 -4.73
N LYS A 151 -3.60 -10.26 -5.98
CA LYS A 151 -3.65 -11.16 -7.14
C LYS A 151 -2.35 -11.93 -7.36
N LEU A 152 -1.43 -11.92 -6.38
CA LEU A 152 -0.18 -12.67 -6.46
C LEU A 152 -0.44 -14.18 -6.69
N PRO A 153 0.40 -14.87 -7.47
CA PRO A 153 0.26 -16.31 -7.69
C PRO A 153 0.33 -17.10 -6.38
N GLU A 154 -0.53 -18.10 -6.20
CA GLU A 154 -0.51 -18.96 -4.99
C GLU A 154 0.84 -19.67 -4.80
N ASN A 155 1.50 -20.03 -5.90
CA ASN A 155 2.80 -20.67 -5.88
C ASN A 155 3.87 -19.72 -5.29
N SER A 156 3.78 -18.43 -5.60
CA SER A 156 4.66 -17.39 -5.05
C SER A 156 4.38 -17.14 -3.57
N LEU A 157 3.11 -17.15 -3.14
CA LEU A 157 2.74 -17.03 -1.72
C LEU A 157 3.32 -18.16 -0.86
N LYS A 158 3.23 -19.40 -1.35
CA LYS A 158 3.79 -20.59 -0.68
C LYS A 158 5.30 -20.49 -0.49
N LYS A 159 6.03 -19.92 -1.45
CA LYS A 159 7.50 -19.73 -1.36
C LYS A 159 7.89 -18.77 -0.23
N ILE A 160 7.07 -17.75 0.02
CA ILE A 160 7.29 -16.79 1.12
C ILE A 160 6.79 -17.36 2.47
N GLY A 161 6.14 -18.53 2.45
CA GLY A 161 5.59 -19.16 3.66
C GLY A 161 4.26 -18.56 4.11
N VAL A 162 3.61 -17.76 3.26
CA VAL A 162 2.29 -17.18 3.49
C VAL A 162 1.23 -18.19 3.07
N LYS A 163 0.33 -18.53 3.99
CA LYS A 163 -0.73 -19.52 3.74
C LYS A 163 -1.99 -18.91 3.12
N ASP A 164 -2.29 -17.68 3.50
CA ASP A 164 -3.49 -16.94 3.10
C ASP A 164 -3.08 -15.53 2.67
N ILE A 165 -3.74 -14.98 1.64
CA ILE A 165 -3.50 -13.61 1.18
C ILE A 165 -3.75 -12.58 2.29
N ASN A 166 -4.59 -12.90 3.27
CA ASN A 166 -4.86 -12.03 4.42
C ASN A 166 -3.65 -11.89 5.37
N ASP A 167 -2.74 -12.87 5.35
CA ASP A 167 -1.51 -12.90 6.14
C ASP A 167 -0.32 -12.32 5.36
N LEU A 168 -0.54 -11.78 4.16
CA LEU A 168 0.51 -11.16 3.36
C LEU A 168 0.99 -9.87 4.05
N PRO A 169 2.29 -9.76 4.40
CA PRO A 169 2.83 -8.50 4.88
C PRO A 169 2.93 -7.48 3.72
N PRO A 170 2.90 -6.17 4.02
CA PRO A 170 3.24 -5.15 3.03
C PRO A 170 4.66 -5.34 2.50
N LEU A 171 4.77 -5.65 1.21
CA LEU A 171 6.04 -5.89 0.53
C LEU A 171 6.50 -4.66 -0.26
N PRO A 172 7.82 -4.45 -0.40
CA PRO A 172 8.33 -3.39 -1.26
C PRO A 172 7.95 -3.66 -2.73
N PRO A 173 7.83 -2.62 -3.56
CA PRO A 173 7.38 -2.76 -4.95
C PRO A 173 8.18 -3.77 -5.77
N GLU A 174 9.49 -3.79 -5.56
CA GLU A 174 10.42 -4.67 -6.29
C GLU A 174 10.13 -6.15 -6.04
N ASP A 175 9.82 -6.49 -4.78
CA ASP A 175 9.56 -7.88 -4.41
C ASP A 175 8.21 -8.33 -4.94
N VAL A 176 7.18 -7.47 -4.90
CA VAL A 176 5.88 -7.78 -5.53
C VAL A 176 6.03 -8.04 -7.02
N ILE A 177 6.81 -7.22 -7.74
CA ILE A 177 7.08 -7.41 -9.16
C ILE A 177 7.80 -8.73 -9.42
N LYS A 178 8.85 -9.06 -8.66
CA LYS A 178 9.56 -10.35 -8.80
C LYS A 178 8.62 -11.54 -8.59
N LEU A 179 7.76 -11.48 -7.57
CA LEU A 179 6.81 -12.55 -7.27
C LEU A 179 5.75 -12.75 -8.36
N PHE A 180 5.35 -11.68 -9.06
CA PHE A 180 4.52 -11.81 -10.27
C PHE A 180 5.26 -12.54 -11.39
N LEU A 181 6.51 -12.16 -11.65
CA LEU A 181 7.31 -12.78 -12.72
C LEU A 181 7.59 -14.27 -12.48
N GLU A 182 7.62 -14.71 -11.22
CA GLU A 182 7.70 -16.12 -10.85
C GLU A 182 6.42 -16.93 -11.12
N GLY A 183 5.32 -16.30 -11.52
CA GLY A 183 4.04 -16.96 -11.78
C GLY A 183 4.04 -17.77 -13.07
N GLU A 184 4.17 -19.10 -12.95
CA GLU A 184 4.31 -20.01 -14.10
C GLU A 184 3.00 -20.25 -14.88
N ASP A 185 1.84 -20.21 -14.21
CA ASP A 185 0.57 -20.66 -14.80
C ASP A 185 0.04 -19.78 -15.94
N ASN A 186 0.31 -18.47 -15.89
CA ASN A 186 -0.12 -17.51 -16.92
C ASN A 186 0.83 -16.30 -16.99
N GLN A 187 1.96 -16.51 -17.65
CA GLN A 187 3.03 -15.52 -17.79
C GLN A 187 2.55 -14.18 -18.38
N LEU A 188 1.64 -14.19 -19.36
CA LEU A 188 1.11 -12.96 -19.96
C LEU A 188 0.32 -12.13 -18.94
N MET A 189 -0.56 -12.78 -18.18
CA MET A 189 -1.37 -12.10 -17.17
C MET A 189 -0.50 -11.53 -16.05
N TYR A 190 0.46 -12.31 -15.53
CA TYR A 190 1.30 -11.85 -14.42
C TYR A 190 2.29 -10.77 -14.84
N THR A 191 2.84 -10.84 -16.05
CA THR A 191 3.67 -9.74 -16.60
C THR A 191 2.85 -8.46 -16.80
N MET A 192 1.59 -8.56 -17.24
CA MET A 192 0.67 -7.42 -17.28
C MET A 192 0.37 -6.85 -15.88
N PHE A 193 0.18 -7.70 -14.87
CA PHE A 193 0.01 -7.23 -13.49
C PHE A 193 1.27 -6.55 -12.95
N ALA A 194 2.46 -7.07 -13.25
CA ALA A 194 3.72 -6.45 -12.89
C ALA A 194 3.87 -5.06 -13.54
N LEU A 195 3.53 -4.89 -14.82
CA LEU A 195 3.56 -3.60 -15.50
C LEU A 195 2.56 -2.59 -14.91
N ASN A 196 1.32 -3.03 -14.63
CA ASN A 196 0.33 -2.17 -13.97
C ASN A 196 0.80 -1.76 -12.57
N TYR A 197 1.29 -2.71 -11.79
CA TYR A 197 1.79 -2.46 -10.44
C TYR A 197 2.97 -1.48 -10.44
N LEU A 198 3.90 -1.64 -11.39
CA LEU A 198 5.02 -0.73 -11.60
C LEU A 198 4.56 0.71 -11.82
N LEU A 199 3.61 0.92 -12.75
CA LEU A 199 3.10 2.25 -13.05
C LEU A 199 2.41 2.92 -11.85
N LEU A 200 1.72 2.13 -11.03
CA LEU A 200 1.10 2.61 -9.81
C LEU A 200 2.12 2.92 -8.70
N ALA A 201 3.20 2.13 -8.62
CA ALA A 201 4.25 2.34 -7.62
C ALA A 201 5.17 3.52 -7.97
N TYR A 202 5.43 3.74 -9.25
CA TYR A 202 6.31 4.79 -9.77
C TYR A 202 5.63 5.54 -10.91
N PRO A 203 4.71 6.47 -10.60
CA PRO A 203 3.98 7.22 -11.62
C PRO A 203 4.90 8.12 -12.46
N GLU A 204 5.99 8.60 -11.86
CA GLU A 204 7.00 9.42 -12.53
C GLU A 204 7.83 8.58 -13.51
N SER A 205 7.85 8.99 -14.78
CA SER A 205 8.56 8.26 -15.85
C SER A 205 10.08 8.34 -15.74
N GLU A 206 10.62 9.33 -15.05
CA GLU A 206 12.07 9.59 -14.97
C GLU A 206 12.75 8.84 -13.80
N SER A 207 11.97 8.24 -12.90
CA SER A 207 12.48 7.45 -11.77
C SER A 207 13.48 6.38 -12.25
N GLU A 208 14.61 6.30 -11.56
CA GLU A 208 15.63 5.31 -11.86
C GLU A 208 15.13 3.90 -11.50
N GLU A 209 14.43 3.77 -10.37
CA GLU A 209 13.80 2.55 -9.89
C GLU A 209 12.80 2.02 -10.92
N ARG A 210 11.98 2.91 -11.49
CA ARG A 210 11.05 2.57 -12.57
C ARG A 210 11.80 1.99 -13.76
N ARG A 211 12.84 2.67 -14.25
CA ARG A 211 13.62 2.22 -15.41
C ARG A 211 14.28 0.85 -15.17
N GLN A 212 14.87 0.65 -13.99
CA GLN A 212 15.49 -0.62 -13.61
C GLN A 212 14.46 -1.76 -13.58
N LEU A 213 13.28 -1.52 -12.99
CA LEU A 213 12.22 -2.52 -12.93
C LEU A 213 11.57 -2.80 -14.29
N GLN A 214 11.47 -1.80 -15.18
CA GLN A 214 11.06 -2.01 -16.58
C GLN A 214 12.02 -2.96 -17.30
N VAL A 215 13.32 -2.70 -17.19
CA VAL A 215 14.35 -3.57 -17.78
C VAL A 215 14.24 -4.99 -17.20
N LEU A 216 13.99 -5.13 -15.91
CA LEU A 216 13.79 -6.43 -15.26
C LEU A 216 12.56 -7.19 -15.79
N ILE A 217 11.40 -6.53 -15.90
CA ILE A 217 10.17 -7.15 -16.42
C ILE A 217 10.37 -7.57 -17.87
N TRP A 218 10.86 -6.68 -18.73
CA TRP A 218 11.03 -6.96 -20.15
C TRP A 218 12.14 -7.96 -20.43
N SER A 219 13.23 -7.97 -19.67
CA SER A 219 14.24 -9.02 -19.78
C SER A 219 13.69 -10.38 -19.38
N HIS A 220 12.86 -10.47 -18.33
CA HIS A 220 12.17 -11.71 -17.99
C HIS A 220 11.27 -12.19 -19.13
N VAL A 221 10.53 -11.29 -19.79
CA VAL A 221 9.68 -11.61 -20.95
C VAL A 221 10.51 -12.18 -22.10
N LEU A 222 11.67 -11.58 -22.40
CA LEU A 222 12.57 -12.06 -23.46
C LEU A 222 13.15 -13.44 -23.14
N LEU A 223 13.46 -13.72 -21.87
CA LEU A 223 13.99 -15.01 -21.44
C LEU A 223 13.01 -16.17 -21.57
N GLN A 224 11.71 -15.90 -21.70
CA GLN A 224 10.70 -16.94 -21.94
C GLN A 224 10.74 -17.51 -23.36
N THR A 225 11.46 -16.85 -24.29
CA THR A 225 11.58 -17.30 -25.68
C THR A 225 12.93 -17.97 -25.90
N ASN A 226 12.93 -19.16 -26.50
CA ASN A 226 14.17 -19.84 -26.87
C ASN A 226 14.74 -19.26 -28.18
N TRP A 227 15.49 -18.17 -28.07
CA TRP A 227 16.10 -17.48 -29.22
C TRP A 227 17.10 -18.32 -30.02
N SER A 228 17.59 -19.44 -29.46
CA SER A 228 18.54 -20.33 -30.15
C SER A 228 17.86 -21.25 -31.19
N GLU A 229 16.58 -21.56 -30.97
CA GLU A 229 15.75 -22.38 -31.88
C GLU A 229 14.88 -21.52 -32.80
N PHE A 230 14.81 -20.22 -32.51
CA PHE A 230 14.08 -19.24 -33.29
C PHE A 230 14.64 -19.15 -34.71
N ASN A 231 13.78 -19.19 -35.72
CA ASN A 231 14.13 -19.16 -37.15
C ASN A 231 14.94 -20.38 -37.64
N THR A 232 14.76 -21.56 -37.05
CA THR A 232 15.40 -22.79 -37.55
C THR A 232 14.63 -23.50 -38.69
N GLY A 233 13.42 -23.03 -39.02
CA GLY A 233 12.64 -23.59 -40.14
C GLY A 233 11.33 -22.88 -40.56
N GLY A 234 10.98 -21.71 -39.99
CA GLY A 234 9.72 -20.99 -40.24
C GLY A 234 9.88 -19.50 -40.58
N ASP A 235 8.76 -18.79 -40.75
CA ASP A 235 8.74 -17.33 -40.88
C ASP A 235 8.96 -16.67 -39.50
N ILE A 236 10.00 -15.85 -39.39
CA ILE A 236 10.35 -15.04 -38.22
C ILE A 236 9.14 -14.28 -37.67
N MET A 237 8.26 -13.79 -38.55
CA MET A 237 7.09 -13.02 -38.15
C MET A 237 6.00 -13.87 -37.49
N GLU A 238 5.80 -15.11 -37.94
CA GLU A 238 4.83 -16.03 -37.35
C GLU A 238 5.32 -16.49 -35.96
N GLU A 239 6.60 -16.85 -35.84
CA GLU A 239 7.21 -17.22 -34.55
C GLU A 239 7.22 -16.03 -33.57
N LEU A 240 7.46 -14.81 -34.06
CA LEU A 240 7.40 -13.61 -33.25
C LEU A 240 5.98 -13.33 -32.73
N GLN A 241 4.95 -13.53 -33.56
CA GLN A 241 3.55 -13.33 -33.14
C GLN A 241 3.14 -14.25 -31.99
N GLU A 242 3.73 -15.44 -31.91
CA GLU A 242 3.49 -16.38 -30.84
C GLU A 242 4.27 -16.08 -29.55
N SER A 243 5.32 -15.25 -29.63
CA SER A 243 6.15 -14.87 -28.49
C SER A 243 5.37 -14.10 -27.42
N LEU A 244 5.81 -14.26 -26.16
CA LEU A 244 5.26 -13.52 -25.03
C LEU A 244 5.42 -12.01 -25.21
N MET A 245 6.55 -11.57 -25.78
CA MET A 245 6.84 -10.16 -26.03
C MET A 245 5.77 -9.54 -26.95
N PHE A 246 5.47 -10.19 -28.08
CA PHE A 246 4.49 -9.69 -29.04
C PHE A 246 3.07 -9.66 -28.47
N LYS A 247 2.67 -10.75 -27.78
CA LYS A 247 1.37 -10.82 -27.09
C LYS A 247 1.26 -9.73 -26.02
N LEU A 248 2.30 -9.52 -25.21
CA LEU A 248 2.34 -8.49 -24.17
C LEU A 248 2.23 -7.08 -24.75
N MET A 249 2.94 -6.77 -25.85
CA MET A 249 2.84 -5.44 -26.48
C MET A 249 1.44 -5.17 -27.05
N ASN A 250 0.82 -6.18 -27.67
CA ASN A 250 -0.55 -6.03 -28.15
C ASN A 250 -1.50 -5.79 -26.98
N GLU A 251 -1.42 -6.58 -25.91
CA GLU A 251 -2.22 -6.35 -24.70
C GLU A 251 -1.95 -4.97 -24.09
N CYS A 252 -0.71 -4.50 -24.09
CA CYS A 252 -0.37 -3.16 -23.61
C CYS A 252 -1.04 -2.07 -24.45
N HIS A 253 -1.09 -2.24 -25.78
CA HIS A 253 -1.75 -1.28 -26.66
C HIS A 253 -3.26 -1.19 -26.43
N HIS A 254 -3.91 -2.30 -26.05
CA HIS A 254 -5.34 -2.28 -25.74
C HIS A 254 -5.65 -1.69 -24.36
N ASN A 255 -4.77 -1.91 -23.38
CA ASN A 255 -5.03 -1.57 -21.98
C ASN A 255 -4.43 -0.23 -21.54
N PHE A 256 -3.43 0.31 -22.26
CA PHE A 256 -2.76 1.56 -21.90
C PHE A 256 -2.83 2.60 -23.01
N ALA A 257 -3.01 3.87 -22.61
CA ALA A 257 -3.01 5.00 -23.53
C ALA A 257 -1.62 5.25 -24.15
N ASP A 258 -0.54 5.03 -23.39
CA ASP A 258 0.83 5.27 -23.86
C ASP A 258 1.76 4.08 -23.58
N VAL A 259 1.90 3.21 -24.56
CA VAL A 259 2.77 2.03 -24.50
C VAL A 259 4.26 2.42 -24.41
N LYS A 260 4.67 3.59 -24.92
CA LYS A 260 6.07 4.02 -24.80
C LYS A 260 6.50 4.21 -23.36
N GLN A 261 5.57 4.60 -22.47
CA GLN A 261 5.85 4.75 -21.05
C GLN A 261 6.14 3.43 -20.33
N LEU A 262 5.79 2.29 -20.94
CA LEU A 262 6.01 0.95 -20.41
C LEU A 262 7.33 0.34 -20.89
N LEU A 263 7.88 0.85 -21.99
CA LEU A 263 9.04 0.29 -22.64
C LEU A 263 10.32 0.95 -22.11
N PRO A 264 11.32 0.17 -21.66
CA PRO A 264 12.64 0.69 -21.35
C PRO A 264 13.36 1.14 -22.63
N ALA A 265 14.47 1.87 -22.50
CA ALA A 265 15.33 2.11 -23.64
C ALA A 265 15.90 0.78 -24.17
N ILE A 266 15.97 0.63 -25.49
CA ILE A 266 16.48 -0.60 -26.12
C ILE A 266 17.92 -0.88 -25.66
N GLU A 267 18.74 0.17 -25.52
CA GLU A 267 20.13 0.07 -25.06
C GLU A 267 20.20 -0.49 -23.63
N ASP A 268 19.39 0.06 -22.72
CA ASP A 268 19.31 -0.39 -21.33
C ASP A 268 18.83 -1.84 -21.25
N LEU A 269 17.81 -2.20 -22.05
CA LEU A 269 17.27 -3.56 -22.09
C LEU A 269 18.30 -4.58 -22.57
N LEU A 270 19.02 -4.28 -23.65
CA LEU A 270 20.06 -5.16 -24.20
C LEU A 270 21.29 -5.27 -23.30
N SER A 271 21.55 -4.24 -22.48
CA SER A 271 22.61 -4.25 -21.47
C SER A 271 22.24 -4.96 -20.16
N SER A 272 21.00 -5.46 -20.05
CA SER A 272 20.52 -6.15 -18.84
C SER A 272 21.40 -7.35 -18.48
N GLN A 273 21.87 -7.38 -17.23
CA GLN A 273 22.71 -8.46 -16.71
C GLN A 273 22.06 -9.84 -16.88
N LEU A 274 20.73 -9.93 -16.79
CA LEU A 274 19.98 -11.18 -16.98
C LEU A 274 20.10 -11.74 -18.41
N LEU A 275 20.20 -10.88 -19.42
CA LEU A 275 20.41 -11.29 -20.81
C LEU A 275 21.89 -11.63 -21.07
N VAL A 276 22.82 -10.87 -20.46
CA VAL A 276 24.26 -11.14 -20.53
C VAL A 276 24.58 -12.52 -19.92
N ASP A 277 24.03 -12.84 -18.76
CA ASP A 277 24.26 -14.12 -18.07
C ASP A 277 23.81 -15.34 -18.90
N LYS A 278 22.86 -15.13 -19.83
CA LYS A 278 22.37 -16.14 -20.77
C LYS A 278 23.07 -16.11 -22.14
N GLY A 279 24.04 -15.23 -22.33
CA GLY A 279 24.79 -15.06 -23.59
C GLY A 279 23.92 -14.57 -24.75
N LEU A 280 22.84 -13.85 -24.44
CA LEU A 280 21.86 -13.35 -25.42
C LEU A 280 22.10 -11.90 -25.83
N ASP A 281 23.02 -11.22 -25.16
CA ASP A 281 23.43 -9.83 -25.38
C ASP A 281 23.88 -9.54 -26.83
N SER A 282 24.51 -10.52 -27.47
CA SER A 282 25.05 -10.41 -28.83
C SER A 282 24.20 -11.13 -29.89
N SER A 283 23.01 -11.63 -29.53
CA SER A 283 22.15 -12.36 -30.48
C SER A 283 21.55 -11.41 -31.52
N ALA A 284 22.00 -11.54 -32.77
CA ALA A 284 21.52 -10.72 -33.88
C ALA A 284 20.00 -10.88 -34.12
N ILE A 285 19.46 -12.09 -33.88
CA ILE A 285 18.04 -12.41 -34.04
C ILE A 285 17.22 -11.69 -32.96
N LEU A 286 17.64 -11.77 -31.70
CA LEU A 286 16.97 -11.08 -30.59
C LEU A 286 16.96 -9.57 -30.83
N ILE A 287 18.12 -9.00 -31.17
CA ILE A 287 18.25 -7.55 -31.43
C ILE A 287 17.32 -7.12 -32.57
N TYR A 288 17.24 -7.91 -33.64
CA TYR A 288 16.35 -7.65 -34.76
C TYR A 288 14.88 -7.68 -34.34
N CYS A 289 14.43 -8.74 -33.66
CA CYS A 289 13.05 -8.89 -33.20
C CYS A 289 12.65 -7.78 -32.23
N VAL A 290 13.52 -7.44 -31.27
CA VAL A 290 13.27 -6.34 -30.32
C VAL A 290 13.10 -5.02 -31.04
N LYS A 291 13.99 -4.68 -31.99
CA LYS A 291 13.87 -3.45 -32.78
C LYS A 291 12.57 -3.40 -33.58
N LEU A 292 12.22 -4.50 -34.25
CA LEU A 292 11.00 -4.60 -35.05
C LEU A 292 9.75 -4.41 -34.18
N CYS A 293 9.75 -4.98 -32.97
CA CYS A 293 8.70 -4.79 -31.99
C CYS A 293 8.56 -3.32 -31.54
N TYR A 294 9.67 -2.64 -31.28
CA TYR A 294 9.66 -1.22 -30.91
C TYR A 294 9.20 -0.33 -32.06
N GLU A 295 9.66 -0.59 -33.28
CA GLU A 295 9.22 0.13 -34.49
C GLU A 295 7.70 0.02 -34.65
N ARG A 296 7.14 -1.18 -34.51
CA ARG A 296 5.69 -1.40 -34.57
C ARG A 296 4.93 -0.60 -33.52
N VAL A 297 5.43 -0.50 -32.29
CA VAL A 297 4.81 0.35 -31.25
C VAL A 297 4.84 1.82 -31.65
N THR A 298 5.91 2.29 -32.27
CA THR A 298 5.96 3.68 -32.77
C THR A 298 4.99 3.93 -33.92
N GLU A 299 4.73 2.94 -34.76
CA GLU A 299 3.74 3.02 -35.84
C GLU A 299 2.31 3.00 -35.31
N LEU A 300 2.01 2.15 -34.32
CA LEU A 300 0.69 2.04 -33.70
C LEU A 300 0.28 3.28 -32.90
N GLN A 301 1.24 4.16 -32.57
CA GLN A 301 0.99 5.41 -31.86
C GLN A 301 1.02 6.67 -32.75
N ARG A 302 1.19 6.52 -34.08
CA ARG A 302 1.04 7.62 -35.05
C ARG A 302 -0.41 7.78 -35.47
#